data_AF-A0A9D8EXH1-F1
#
_entry.id   AF-A0A9D8EXH1-F1
#
_cell.length_a   1.000
_cell.length_b   1.000
_cell.length_c   1.000
_cell.angle_alpha   90.00
_cell.angle_beta   90.00
_cell.angle_gamma   90.00
#
_symmetry.space_group_name_H-M   'P 1'
#
loop_
_entity.id
_entity.type
_entity.pdbx_description
1 polymer ?
#
loop_
_entity_poly.entity_id
_entity_poly.type
_entity_poly.pdbx_seq_one_letter_code
_entity_poly.pdbx_strand_id
1 'polypeptide(L)'
;MRSCYQSTKEIIMGTSGSTHKSLLPGCTVDNLDRSITFYEAIGFSVTGSQRLQGQRHQRVAAQVAATHLGLCAVLLLGIVACRDTTVGVRTQFFGNYAFTTTERRVIARIAGDAVREVRPHLPALSRQIQLRVQSGKDHIIAELGSGGTVLPPDTVVWIVDAERPEGVTKIAESYLRQTLFRELHHLVRSATLPPRTLMDHVILEGLATAFERDVAGAGPPWGRYSDDVEKWVEELLLLPPDGSPKDEHGGRRWIRHRAGTYLVDQAMKRLNRTAAELVAVPTEEIVQAARLSP
;
A
#
# COMPACT_ATOMS: atom_id res chain seq x y z
N MET A 1 -19.37 23.00 -26.77
CA MET A 1 -20.78 22.64 -26.47
C MET A 1 -20.75 21.57 -25.40
N ARG A 2 -21.54 21.77 -24.34
CA ARG A 2 -21.56 21.02 -23.08
C ARG A 2 -22.38 19.73 -23.17
N SER A 3 -22.23 18.90 -22.13
CA SER A 3 -23.16 17.87 -21.62
C SER A 3 -23.11 16.49 -22.31
N CYS A 4 -23.21 15.36 -21.60
CA CYS A 4 -23.75 15.12 -20.27
C CYS A 4 -23.06 13.93 -19.57
N TYR A 5 -22.89 14.09 -18.26
CA TYR A 5 -22.67 13.07 -17.24
C TYR A 5 -24.03 12.75 -16.59
N GLN A 6 -24.15 11.55 -15.98
CA GLN A 6 -25.17 11.04 -15.03
C GLN A 6 -26.02 9.87 -15.53
N SER A 7 -25.96 8.74 -14.83
CA SER A 7 -27.03 8.36 -13.90
C SER A 7 -26.59 7.23 -12.96
N THR A 8 -26.40 7.59 -11.69
CA THR A 8 -26.57 6.73 -10.51
C THR A 8 -27.91 7.10 -9.88
N LYS A 9 -28.74 6.12 -9.52
CA LYS A 9 -29.90 6.25 -8.61
C LYS A 9 -29.64 5.31 -7.42
N GLU A 10 -29.42 5.80 -6.20
CA GLU A 10 -30.37 6.36 -5.20
C GLU A 10 -31.32 5.32 -4.57
N ILE A 11 -31.27 5.24 -3.23
CA ILE A 11 -32.33 5.27 -2.19
C ILE A 11 -31.54 5.32 -0.86
N ILE A 12 -31.62 6.33 0.01
CA ILE A 12 -32.63 6.54 1.07
C ILE A 12 -32.70 8.04 1.44
N MET A 13 -33.94 8.56 1.56
CA MET A 13 -34.28 9.90 2.04
C MET A 13 -34.25 10.02 3.57
N GLY A 14 -33.87 11.21 4.06
CA GLY A 14 -34.12 11.65 5.44
C GLY A 14 -33.50 13.03 5.72
N THR A 15 -34.26 14.11 5.49
CA THR A 15 -33.85 15.49 5.79
C THR A 15 -34.67 16.11 6.92
N SER A 16 -33.98 16.56 7.96
CA SER A 16 -34.21 17.82 8.70
C SER A 16 -32.83 18.51 8.71
N GLY A 17 -32.62 19.81 8.58
CA GLY A 17 -33.39 21.00 8.93
C GLY A 17 -32.38 21.97 9.57
N SER A 18 -32.36 23.22 9.10
CA SER A 18 -31.72 24.39 9.71
C SER A 18 -30.31 24.83 9.26
N THR A 19 -30.30 26.11 8.91
CA THR A 19 -29.27 27.06 8.45
C THR A 19 -28.34 27.56 9.57
N HIS A 20 -27.09 27.92 9.24
CA HIS A 20 -26.49 29.21 9.65
C HIS A 20 -25.17 29.55 8.90
N LYS A 21 -25.02 30.83 8.56
CA LYS A 21 -23.84 31.52 7.99
C LYS A 21 -22.88 32.02 9.09
N SER A 22 -21.57 31.99 8.86
CA SER A 22 -20.56 33.07 9.10
C SER A 22 -19.13 32.49 8.92
N LEU A 23 -18.32 33.00 7.98
CA LEU A 23 -17.26 34.04 8.09
C LEU A 23 -16.11 33.73 9.08
N LEU A 24 -14.89 33.67 8.52
CA LEU A 24 -13.52 33.59 9.08
C LEU A 24 -13.20 34.77 10.05
N PRO A 25 -12.00 34.95 10.69
CA PRO A 25 -10.70 34.22 10.60
C PRO A 25 -9.91 34.02 11.93
N GLY A 26 -8.76 33.32 11.84
CA GLY A 26 -7.51 33.67 12.55
C GLY A 26 -7.23 33.05 13.93
N CYS A 27 -6.18 32.22 14.03
CA CYS A 27 -5.46 31.95 15.27
C CYS A 27 -3.95 31.91 15.02
N THR A 28 -3.27 32.96 15.47
CA THR A 28 -1.86 32.98 15.85
C THR A 28 -1.69 32.26 17.19
N VAL A 29 -0.60 31.51 17.37
CA VAL A 29 -0.19 30.99 18.67
C VAL A 29 1.14 31.62 19.03
N ASP A 30 1.09 32.48 20.05
CA ASP A 30 2.24 33.00 20.79
C ASP A 30 2.40 32.25 22.11
N ASN A 31 3.68 32.05 22.48
CA ASN A 31 4.26 31.95 23.83
C ASN A 31 3.81 30.87 24.82
N LEU A 32 4.77 30.04 25.28
CA LEU A 32 5.35 30.07 26.64
C LEU A 32 6.21 28.82 26.92
N ASP A 33 7.50 29.01 27.26
CA ASP A 33 8.14 28.51 28.50
C ASP A 33 9.62 28.95 28.49
N ARG A 34 10.05 30.02 29.19
CA ARG A 34 10.31 30.16 30.63
C ARG A 34 11.20 29.06 31.24
N SER A 35 12.50 29.33 31.10
CA SER A 35 13.59 29.12 32.05
C SER A 35 13.21 28.83 33.50
N ILE A 36 13.76 27.73 34.03
CA ILE A 36 13.92 27.44 35.46
C ILE A 36 15.41 27.37 35.81
N THR A 37 15.68 27.76 37.04
CA THR A 37 16.87 28.34 37.64
C THR A 37 17.67 27.37 38.52
N PHE A 38 18.82 27.85 39.01
CA PHE A 38 19.58 27.48 40.23
C PHE A 38 20.51 26.25 40.23
N TYR A 39 21.81 26.53 40.35
CA TYR A 39 22.69 25.94 41.38
C TYR A 39 23.68 27.01 41.89
N GLU A 40 23.75 27.10 43.23
CA GLU A 40 24.66 27.88 44.07
C GLU A 40 26.12 27.38 43.97
N ALA A 41 27.10 28.29 43.88
CA ALA A 41 28.02 28.76 44.94
C ALA A 41 29.35 28.00 45.05
N ILE A 42 30.46 28.76 45.07
CA ILE A 42 31.45 28.87 46.16
C ILE A 42 32.66 29.64 45.59
N GLY A 43 33.00 30.75 46.24
CA GLY A 43 34.21 31.51 45.98
C GLY A 43 35.41 30.92 46.71
N PHE A 44 36.58 31.00 46.09
CA PHE A 44 37.87 30.89 46.76
C PHE A 44 38.83 31.93 46.19
N SER A 45 39.33 32.78 47.08
CA SER A 45 40.48 33.65 46.85
C SER A 45 41.74 32.86 47.23
N VAL A 46 42.73 32.82 46.33
CA VAL A 46 44.09 32.40 46.65
C VAL A 46 45.06 33.40 46.04
N THR A 47 45.80 34.06 46.92
CA THR A 47 46.94 34.93 46.63
C THR A 47 48.19 34.09 46.33
N GLY A 48 48.91 34.49 45.27
CA GLY A 48 50.37 34.47 45.13
C GLY A 48 51.13 33.15 45.32
N SER A 49 51.78 32.67 44.25
CA SER A 49 53.25 32.52 44.25
C SER A 49 53.77 32.20 42.85
N GLN A 50 54.89 32.83 42.53
CA GLN A 50 55.59 32.77 41.25
C GLN A 50 56.26 31.42 40.98
N ARG A 51 56.46 31.18 39.67
CA ARG A 51 57.60 30.50 39.05
C ARG A 51 57.97 29.13 39.64
N LEU A 52 57.67 28.09 38.87
CA LEU A 52 58.67 27.19 38.28
C LEU A 52 58.01 26.30 37.21
N GLN A 53 58.64 26.26 36.03
CA GLN A 53 58.72 25.09 35.13
C GLN A 53 57.37 24.53 34.62
N GLY A 54 56.78 25.02 33.54
CA GLY A 54 57.47 25.28 32.27
C GLY A 54 57.91 24.00 31.55
N GLN A 55 57.25 22.84 31.73
CA GLN A 55 57.42 21.68 30.82
C GLN A 55 56.34 20.57 30.89
N ARG A 56 55.30 20.69 31.74
CA ARG A 56 54.19 19.72 31.78
C ARG A 56 52.91 20.12 31.03
N HIS A 57 52.80 21.38 30.59
CA HIS A 57 51.57 21.89 29.98
C HIS A 57 51.41 21.60 28.47
N GLN A 58 52.42 21.05 27.79
CA GLN A 58 52.31 20.70 26.37
C GLN A 58 51.74 19.30 26.10
N ARG A 59 51.66 18.39 27.09
CA ARG A 59 51.10 17.04 26.89
C ARG A 59 49.62 16.89 27.30
N VAL A 60 49.08 17.77 28.13
CA VAL A 60 47.66 17.70 28.53
C VAL A 60 46.75 18.43 27.53
N ALA A 61 47.23 19.47 26.86
CA ALA A 61 46.46 20.19 25.83
C ALA A 61 46.20 19.35 24.56
N ALA A 62 47.11 18.42 24.22
CA ALA A 62 46.93 17.52 23.08
C ALA A 62 45.91 16.39 23.33
N GLN A 63 45.63 16.07 24.60
CA GLN A 63 44.77 14.94 24.96
C GLN A 63 43.31 15.34 25.20
N VAL A 64 43.03 16.63 25.42
CA VAL A 64 41.66 17.19 25.49
C VAL A 64 41.15 17.63 24.11
N ALA A 65 42.04 17.94 23.16
CA ALA A 65 41.67 18.25 21.78
C ALA A 65 41.24 17.01 20.96
N ALA A 66 41.76 15.82 21.30
CA ALA A 66 41.45 14.57 20.60
C ALA A 66 40.06 13.99 20.97
N THR A 67 39.52 14.32 22.14
CA THR A 67 38.18 13.88 22.59
C THR A 67 37.05 14.78 22.11
N HIS A 68 37.30 16.04 21.79
CA HIS A 68 36.29 16.94 21.21
C HIS A 68 36.16 16.87 19.69
N LEU A 69 37.20 16.45 18.97
CA LEU A 69 37.10 16.17 17.53
C LEU A 69 36.41 14.83 17.21
N GLY A 70 36.45 13.86 18.13
CA GLY A 70 35.71 12.60 18.00
C GLY A 70 34.20 12.70 18.27
N LEU A 71 33.76 13.67 19.07
CA LEU A 71 32.34 13.84 19.41
C LEU A 71 31.54 14.61 18.34
N CYS A 72 32.19 15.52 17.59
CA CYS A 72 31.53 16.22 16.47
C CYS A 72 31.37 15.34 15.22
N ALA A 73 32.25 14.36 15.00
CA ALA A 73 32.14 13.44 13.87
C ALA A 73 30.97 12.44 14.02
N VAL A 74 30.55 12.13 15.24
CA VAL A 74 29.39 11.26 15.51
C VAL A 74 28.07 12.03 15.42
N LEU A 75 28.07 13.36 15.65
CA LEU A 75 26.87 14.20 15.53
C LEU A 75 26.54 14.64 14.09
N LEU A 76 27.49 14.58 13.14
CA LEU A 76 27.27 14.94 11.74
C LEU A 76 26.89 13.76 10.83
N LEU A 77 26.83 12.54 11.35
CA LEU A 77 26.18 11.41 10.68
C LEU A 77 24.67 11.35 10.92
N GLY A 78 24.09 12.38 11.55
CA GLY A 78 22.68 12.72 11.45
C GLY A 78 22.33 13.27 10.07
N ILE A 79 22.69 12.54 9.01
CA ILE A 79 22.10 12.75 7.69
C ILE A 79 20.61 12.45 7.90
N VAL A 80 19.85 13.50 8.15
CA VAL A 80 18.42 13.55 7.87
C VAL A 80 18.35 13.23 6.38
N ALA A 81 18.27 11.93 6.06
CA ALA A 81 17.88 11.51 4.74
C ALA A 81 16.51 12.16 4.55
N CYS A 82 16.46 13.23 3.76
CA CYS A 82 15.23 13.77 3.23
C CYS A 82 14.58 12.59 2.53
N ARG A 83 13.72 11.85 3.25
CA ARG A 83 12.88 10.82 2.65
C ARG A 83 12.05 11.59 1.66
N ASP A 84 12.31 11.36 0.38
CA ASP A 84 11.48 11.87 -0.69
C ASP A 84 10.05 11.39 -0.44
N THR A 85 9.21 12.27 0.11
CA THR A 85 7.82 11.97 0.44
C THR A 85 6.95 11.87 -0.82
N THR A 86 7.53 12.07 -2.02
CA THR A 86 6.86 11.91 -3.30
C THR A 86 6.95 10.49 -3.86
N VAL A 87 7.77 9.61 -3.24
CA VAL A 87 7.87 8.20 -3.59
C VAL A 87 7.59 7.33 -2.38
N GLY A 88 6.56 6.49 -2.48
CA GLY A 88 6.27 5.47 -1.47
C GLY A 88 4.79 5.30 -1.23
N VAL A 89 4.42 5.04 0.03
CA VAL A 89 3.04 4.77 0.44
C VAL A 89 2.63 5.74 1.53
N ARG A 90 1.49 6.41 1.33
CA ARG A 90 0.80 7.17 2.37
C ARG A 90 -0.35 6.33 2.90
N THR A 91 -0.29 5.99 4.18
CA THR A 91 -1.35 5.17 4.82
C THR A 91 -2.32 6.07 5.58
N GLN A 92 -3.61 5.88 5.35
CA GLN A 92 -4.72 6.56 6.04
C GLN A 92 -5.64 5.50 6.64
N PHE A 93 -6.28 5.80 7.77
CA PHE A 93 -7.10 4.84 8.51
C PHE A 93 -8.51 5.42 8.70
N PHE A 94 -9.52 4.60 8.44
CA PHE A 94 -10.93 4.96 8.46
C PHE A 94 -11.77 3.87 9.15
N GLY A 95 -12.99 4.23 9.53
CA GLY A 95 -13.95 3.35 10.19
C GLY A 95 -14.07 3.60 11.69
N ASN A 96 -14.93 2.82 12.34
CA ASN A 96 -15.25 2.98 13.76
C ASN A 96 -14.21 2.34 14.69
N TYR A 97 -13.34 1.47 14.16
CA TYR A 97 -12.27 0.86 14.93
C TYR A 97 -11.10 1.84 15.13
N ALA A 98 -10.73 2.06 16.39
CA ALA A 98 -9.59 2.89 16.75
C ALA A 98 -8.28 2.11 16.61
N PHE A 99 -7.73 2.06 15.39
CA PHE A 99 -6.43 1.41 15.15
C PHE A 99 -5.34 1.94 16.09
N THR A 100 -4.70 1.01 16.79
CA THR A 100 -3.61 1.29 17.72
C THR A 100 -2.36 1.77 16.99
N THR A 101 -1.45 2.44 17.72
CA THR A 101 -0.14 2.85 17.17
C THR A 101 0.66 1.68 16.61
N THR A 102 0.58 0.52 17.25
CA THR A 102 1.27 -0.70 16.82
C THR A 102 0.72 -1.19 15.48
N GLU A 103 -0.60 -1.33 15.35
CA GLU A 103 -1.24 -1.76 14.10
C GLU A 103 -0.92 -0.82 12.95
N ARG A 104 -1.03 0.50 13.19
CA ARG A 104 -0.70 1.51 12.18
C ARG A 104 0.73 1.37 11.69
N ARG A 105 1.68 1.14 12.60
CA ARG A 105 3.10 0.94 12.28
C ARG A 105 3.32 -0.35 11.48
N VAL A 106 2.71 -1.45 11.90
CA VAL A 106 2.82 -2.75 11.21
C VAL A 106 2.29 -2.65 9.78
N ILE A 107 1.08 -2.09 9.62
CA ILE A 107 0.44 -1.92 8.31
C ILE A 107 1.27 -1.00 7.41
N ALA A 108 1.72 0.15 7.92
CA ALA A 108 2.54 1.08 7.14
C ALA A 108 3.88 0.47 6.70
N ARG A 109 4.51 -0.34 7.57
CA ARG A 109 5.74 -1.07 7.24
C ARG A 109 5.48 -2.07 6.10
N ILE A 110 4.51 -2.97 6.28
CA ILE A 110 4.19 -4.00 5.28
C ILE A 110 3.84 -3.36 3.93
N ALA A 111 3.05 -2.28 3.95
CA ALA A 111 2.68 -1.57 2.73
C ALA A 111 3.87 -0.91 2.04
N GLY A 112 4.73 -0.25 2.82
CA GLY A 112 5.96 0.34 2.31
C GLY A 112 6.91 -0.69 1.72
N ASP A 113 7.01 -1.86 2.34
CA ASP A 113 7.85 -2.98 1.87
C ASP A 113 7.28 -3.57 0.58
N ALA A 114 5.99 -3.90 0.56
CA ALA A 114 5.31 -4.45 -0.61
C ALA A 114 5.42 -3.53 -1.84
N VAL A 115 5.23 -2.22 -1.68
CA VAL A 115 5.38 -1.27 -2.79
C VAL A 115 6.82 -1.19 -3.29
N ARG A 116 7.83 -1.27 -2.42
CA ARG A 116 9.23 -1.33 -2.87
C ARG A 116 9.52 -2.60 -3.65
N GLU A 117 8.96 -3.74 -3.23
CA GLU A 117 9.13 -5.03 -3.91
C GLU A 117 8.43 -5.06 -5.28
N VAL A 118 7.25 -4.46 -5.41
CA VAL A 118 6.46 -4.49 -6.65
C VAL A 118 7.00 -3.54 -7.74
N ARG A 119 7.58 -2.39 -7.35
CA ARG A 119 8.02 -1.35 -8.31
C ARG A 119 8.91 -1.84 -9.45
N PRO A 120 9.94 -2.69 -9.23
CA PRO A 120 10.77 -3.21 -10.31
C PRO A 120 9.99 -3.99 -11.37
N HIS A 121 8.87 -4.62 -10.99
CA HIS A 121 8.03 -5.40 -11.90
C HIS A 121 6.98 -4.54 -12.61
N LEU A 122 6.53 -3.46 -11.98
CA LEU A 122 5.48 -2.57 -12.47
C LEU A 122 6.00 -1.14 -12.61
N PRO A 123 6.81 -0.83 -13.64
CA PRO A 123 7.43 0.50 -13.79
C PRO A 123 6.42 1.63 -14.04
N ALA A 124 5.21 1.31 -14.51
CA ALA A 124 4.11 2.26 -14.66
C ALA A 124 3.32 2.51 -13.36
N LEU A 125 3.70 1.88 -12.24
CA LEU A 125 3.06 2.12 -10.94
C LEU A 125 3.32 3.56 -10.47
N SER A 126 2.24 4.24 -10.04
CA SER A 126 2.29 5.59 -9.48
C SER A 126 3.41 5.77 -8.45
N ARG A 127 4.15 6.88 -8.54
CA ARG A 127 5.27 7.19 -7.64
C ARG A 127 4.83 7.24 -6.17
N GLN A 128 3.67 7.82 -5.93
CA GLN A 128 3.00 7.83 -4.63
C GLN A 128 1.78 6.91 -4.66
N ILE A 129 1.67 6.01 -3.69
CA ILE A 129 0.48 5.17 -3.47
C ILE A 129 -0.26 5.65 -2.23
N GLN A 130 -1.58 5.68 -2.28
CA GLN A 130 -2.44 5.90 -1.13
C GLN A 130 -2.99 4.57 -0.66
N LEU A 131 -2.66 4.14 0.55
CA LEU A 131 -3.31 3.00 1.19
C LEU A 131 -4.37 3.51 2.16
N ARG A 132 -5.63 3.25 1.85
CA ARG A 132 -6.77 3.52 2.74
C ARG A 132 -7.12 2.24 3.48
N VAL A 133 -6.81 2.20 4.77
CA VAL A 133 -7.14 1.10 5.68
C VAL A 133 -8.51 1.36 6.27
N GLN A 134 -9.43 0.42 6.10
CA GLN A 134 -10.80 0.51 6.62
C GLN A 134 -11.08 -0.66 7.54
N SER A 135 -11.65 -0.40 8.71
CA SER A 135 -12.25 -1.47 9.52
C SER A 135 -13.64 -1.81 9.01
N GLY A 136 -13.94 -3.07 8.75
CA GLY A 136 -15.27 -3.50 8.31
C GLY A 136 -15.34 -4.98 7.98
N LYS A 137 -16.58 -5.46 7.79
CA LYS A 137 -16.88 -6.86 7.42
C LYS A 137 -17.43 -6.99 5.99
N ASP A 138 -17.81 -5.87 5.39
CA ASP A 138 -18.31 -5.84 4.02
C ASP A 138 -17.14 -6.00 3.04
N HIS A 139 -17.38 -6.75 1.96
CA HIS A 139 -16.41 -6.96 0.88
C HIS A 139 -15.06 -7.58 1.31
N ILE A 140 -15.03 -8.32 2.41
CA ILE A 140 -13.87 -9.12 2.81
C ILE A 140 -13.98 -10.56 2.31
N ILE A 141 -12.83 -11.23 2.20
CA ILE A 141 -12.77 -12.68 2.06
C ILE A 141 -12.82 -13.26 3.49
N ALA A 142 -13.92 -13.94 3.80
CA ALA A 142 -14.20 -14.44 5.15
C ALA A 142 -13.07 -15.31 5.72
N GLU A 143 -12.38 -16.09 4.88
CA GLU A 143 -11.25 -16.92 5.30
C GLU A 143 -10.02 -16.10 5.74
N LEU A 144 -9.84 -14.91 5.19
CA LEU A 144 -8.68 -14.05 5.42
C LEU A 144 -8.95 -12.96 6.46
N GLY A 145 -10.23 -12.67 6.73
CA GLY A 145 -10.60 -11.53 7.57
C GLY A 145 -10.28 -10.17 6.94
N SER A 146 -10.00 -10.13 5.64
CA SER A 146 -9.66 -8.91 4.91
C SER A 146 -9.99 -9.01 3.42
N GLY A 147 -10.00 -7.86 2.74
CA GLY A 147 -10.21 -7.73 1.30
C GLY A 147 -9.50 -6.50 0.75
N GLY A 148 -9.34 -6.45 -0.57
CA GLY A 148 -8.69 -5.37 -1.30
C GLY A 148 -9.56 -4.87 -2.44
N THR A 149 -9.44 -3.59 -2.76
CA THR A 149 -9.92 -3.01 -4.01
C THR A 149 -9.07 -1.79 -4.37
N VAL A 150 -9.25 -1.26 -5.58
CA VAL A 150 -8.50 -0.11 -6.07
C VAL A 150 -9.39 1.03 -6.52
N LEU A 151 -8.87 2.24 -6.37
CA LEU A 151 -9.33 3.45 -7.02
C LEU A 151 -8.16 3.98 -7.86
N PRO A 152 -8.10 3.64 -9.17
CA PRO A 152 -7.03 4.11 -10.04
C PRO A 152 -6.95 5.65 -10.07
N PRO A 153 -5.76 6.24 -10.22
CA PRO A 153 -4.51 5.57 -10.60
C PRO A 153 -3.58 5.17 -9.43
N ASP A 154 -3.92 5.50 -8.18
CA ASP A 154 -2.92 5.49 -7.09
C ASP A 154 -3.41 4.97 -5.74
N THR A 155 -4.69 4.62 -5.60
CA THR A 155 -5.27 4.34 -4.29
C THR A 155 -5.65 2.86 -4.16
N VAL A 156 -5.13 2.19 -3.14
CA VAL A 156 -5.60 0.89 -2.68
C VAL A 156 -6.48 1.08 -1.45
N VAL A 157 -7.63 0.44 -1.43
CA VAL A 157 -8.47 0.33 -0.23
C VAL A 157 -8.31 -1.08 0.31
N TRP A 158 -7.85 -1.20 1.54
CA TRP A 158 -7.74 -2.47 2.24
C TRP A 158 -8.72 -2.48 3.41
N ILE A 159 -9.63 -3.43 3.40
CA ILE A 159 -10.66 -3.61 4.42
C ILE A 159 -10.24 -4.77 5.32
N VAL A 160 -10.31 -4.59 6.63
CA VAL A 160 -9.95 -5.61 7.63
C VAL A 160 -11.01 -5.71 8.71
N ASP A 161 -11.38 -6.94 9.06
CA ASP A 161 -12.26 -7.22 10.19
C ASP A 161 -11.47 -7.17 11.49
N ALA A 162 -11.55 -6.02 12.16
CA ALA A 162 -10.83 -5.77 13.40
C ALA A 162 -11.42 -6.50 14.63
N GLU A 163 -12.60 -7.13 14.50
CA GLU A 163 -13.27 -7.85 15.58
C GLU A 163 -12.84 -9.33 15.64
N ARG A 164 -12.04 -9.79 14.69
CA ARG A 164 -11.59 -11.19 14.65
C ARG A 164 -10.65 -11.51 15.81
N PRO A 165 -10.72 -12.71 16.41
CA PRO A 165 -9.92 -13.10 17.56
C PRO A 165 -8.40 -12.99 17.35
N GLU A 166 -7.91 -13.18 16.11
CA GLU A 166 -6.50 -13.04 15.77
C GLU A 166 -5.99 -11.58 15.78
N GLY A 167 -6.89 -10.60 15.66
CA GLY A 167 -6.57 -9.17 15.64
C GLY A 167 -5.96 -8.65 14.33
N VAL A 168 -6.04 -7.32 14.15
CA VAL A 168 -5.60 -6.63 12.92
C VAL A 168 -4.14 -6.88 12.59
N THR A 169 -3.26 -6.88 13.59
CA THR A 169 -1.81 -7.08 13.39
C THR A 169 -1.53 -8.42 12.72
N LYS A 170 -2.12 -9.51 13.23
CA LYS A 170 -1.90 -10.85 12.68
C LYS A 170 -2.51 -11.01 11.30
N ILE A 171 -3.67 -10.41 11.04
CA ILE A 171 -4.29 -10.38 9.70
C ILE A 171 -3.38 -9.64 8.72
N ALA A 172 -2.87 -8.46 9.09
CA ALA A 172 -1.95 -7.68 8.25
C ALA A 172 -0.68 -8.47 7.93
N GLU A 173 -0.03 -9.05 8.94
CA GLU A 173 1.19 -9.85 8.77
C GLU A 173 0.97 -11.08 7.89
N SER A 174 -0.21 -11.69 7.96
CA SER A 174 -0.53 -12.89 7.18
C SER A 174 -0.88 -12.57 5.73
N TYR A 175 -1.61 -11.48 5.47
CA TYR A 175 -2.32 -11.32 4.18
C TYR A 175 -2.16 -9.95 3.50
N LEU A 176 -1.73 -8.89 4.20
CA LEU A 176 -1.67 -7.57 3.59
C LEU A 176 -0.66 -7.52 2.44
N ARG A 177 0.52 -8.13 2.59
CA ARG A 177 1.56 -8.10 1.55
C ARG A 177 1.04 -8.65 0.22
N GLN A 178 0.53 -9.88 0.21
CA GLN A 178 0.01 -10.52 -1.01
C GLN A 178 -1.22 -9.79 -1.58
N THR A 179 -2.10 -9.27 -0.70
CA THR A 179 -3.23 -8.43 -1.13
C THR A 179 -2.73 -7.21 -1.89
N LEU A 180 -1.70 -6.52 -1.39
CA LEU A 180 -1.13 -5.37 -2.08
C LEU A 180 -0.51 -5.74 -3.43
N PHE A 181 0.09 -6.91 -3.60
CA PHE A 181 0.64 -7.31 -4.90
C PHE A 181 -0.47 -7.40 -5.96
N ARG A 182 -1.61 -8.01 -5.61
CA ARG A 182 -2.81 -8.04 -6.46
C ARG A 182 -3.32 -6.63 -6.76
N GLU A 183 -3.57 -5.83 -5.73
CA GLU A 183 -4.18 -4.50 -5.93
C GLU A 183 -3.25 -3.54 -6.67
N LEU A 184 -1.93 -3.58 -6.44
CA LEU A 184 -0.98 -2.75 -7.19
C LEU A 184 -0.94 -3.14 -8.67
N HIS A 185 -1.09 -4.43 -8.99
CA HIS A 185 -1.28 -4.88 -10.37
C HIS A 185 -2.59 -4.31 -10.97
N HIS A 186 -3.69 -4.34 -10.21
CA HIS A 186 -4.97 -3.74 -10.65
C HIS A 186 -4.85 -2.24 -10.92
N LEU A 187 -4.11 -1.49 -10.10
CA LEU A 187 -3.87 -0.06 -10.33
C LEU A 187 -3.23 0.21 -11.68
N VAL A 188 -2.13 -0.50 -11.99
CA VAL A 188 -1.42 -0.31 -13.26
C VAL A 188 -2.27 -0.73 -14.44
N ARG A 189 -2.90 -1.91 -14.36
CA ARG A 189 -3.77 -2.40 -15.43
C ARG A 189 -4.93 -1.43 -15.66
N SER A 190 -5.67 -1.07 -14.62
CA SER A 190 -6.87 -0.24 -14.76
C SER A 190 -6.57 1.21 -15.15
N ALA A 191 -5.38 1.73 -14.82
CA ALA A 191 -4.94 3.04 -15.30
C ALA A 191 -4.56 3.01 -16.80
N THR A 192 -4.02 1.89 -17.28
CA THR A 192 -3.56 1.74 -18.67
C THR A 192 -4.68 1.30 -19.61
N LEU A 193 -5.45 0.30 -19.18
CA LEU A 193 -6.54 -0.36 -19.91
C LEU A 193 -7.71 -0.62 -18.95
N PRO A 194 -8.54 0.40 -18.68
CA PRO A 194 -9.71 0.27 -17.80
C PRO A 194 -10.66 -0.82 -18.31
N PRO A 195 -11.13 -1.74 -17.45
CA PRO A 195 -12.01 -2.81 -17.87
C PRO A 195 -13.38 -2.27 -18.30
N ARG A 196 -13.92 -2.80 -19.40
CA ARG A 196 -15.23 -2.40 -19.97
C ARG A 196 -16.17 -3.58 -20.20
N THR A 197 -15.61 -4.78 -20.30
CA THR A 197 -16.32 -6.03 -20.57
C THR A 197 -16.08 -7.07 -19.49
N LEU A 198 -16.93 -8.09 -19.43
CA LEU A 198 -16.75 -9.25 -18.57
C LEU A 198 -15.37 -9.87 -18.77
N MET A 199 -14.92 -10.02 -20.02
CA MET A 199 -13.61 -10.59 -20.31
C MET A 199 -12.47 -9.69 -19.87
N ASP A 200 -12.63 -8.36 -19.90
CA ASP A 200 -11.64 -7.47 -19.30
C ASP A 200 -11.49 -7.73 -17.80
N HIS A 201 -12.61 -7.94 -17.09
CA HIS A 201 -12.57 -8.28 -15.67
C HIS A 201 -11.98 -9.67 -15.42
N VAL A 202 -12.30 -10.67 -16.24
CA VAL A 202 -11.71 -12.02 -16.15
C VAL A 202 -10.20 -11.95 -16.33
N ILE A 203 -9.71 -11.23 -17.34
CA ILE A 203 -8.28 -11.09 -17.59
C ILE A 203 -7.60 -10.22 -16.53
N LEU A 204 -8.25 -9.15 -16.05
CA LEU A 204 -7.76 -8.33 -14.94
C LEU A 204 -7.47 -9.20 -13.71
N GLU A 205 -8.46 -9.99 -13.27
CA GLU A 205 -8.30 -10.90 -12.12
C GLU A 205 -7.28 -11.99 -12.38
N GLY A 206 -7.25 -12.54 -13.61
CA GLY A 206 -6.28 -13.55 -14.01
C GLY A 206 -4.84 -13.06 -13.92
N LEU A 207 -4.55 -11.89 -14.50
CA LEU A 207 -3.21 -11.31 -14.49
C LEU A 207 -2.76 -10.99 -13.07
N ALA A 208 -3.64 -10.41 -12.27
CA ALA A 208 -3.32 -10.08 -10.89
C ALA A 208 -3.09 -11.32 -10.03
N THR A 209 -3.83 -12.40 -10.28
CA THR A 209 -3.64 -13.68 -9.60
C THR A 209 -2.32 -14.35 -9.99
N ALA A 210 -1.98 -14.36 -11.28
CA ALA A 210 -0.68 -14.84 -11.73
C ALA A 210 0.47 -13.98 -11.16
N PHE A 211 0.33 -12.65 -11.14
CA PHE A 211 1.32 -11.74 -10.56
C PHE A 211 1.51 -11.96 -9.05
N GLU A 212 0.42 -12.07 -8.29
CA GLU A 212 0.45 -12.39 -6.85
C GLU A 212 1.14 -13.73 -6.59
N ARG A 213 0.85 -14.74 -7.41
CA ARG A 213 1.46 -16.07 -7.31
C ARG A 213 2.96 -16.02 -7.60
N ASP A 214 3.34 -15.45 -8.74
CA ASP A 214 4.69 -15.58 -9.28
C ASP A 214 5.68 -14.61 -8.61
N VAL A 215 5.21 -13.45 -8.16
CA VAL A 215 6.06 -12.41 -7.55
C VAL A 215 5.92 -12.39 -6.02
N ALA A 216 4.72 -12.54 -5.48
CA ALA A 216 4.53 -12.57 -4.02
C ALA A 216 4.82 -13.95 -3.42
N GLY A 217 4.84 -15.01 -4.23
CA GLY A 217 4.94 -16.40 -3.79
C GLY A 217 3.64 -16.93 -3.18
N ALA A 218 2.50 -16.25 -3.40
CA ALA A 218 1.24 -16.61 -2.78
C ALA A 218 0.56 -17.78 -3.52
N GLY A 219 -0.15 -18.63 -2.79
CA GLY A 219 -0.91 -19.75 -3.36
C GLY A 219 -2.41 -19.66 -3.12
N PRO A 220 -3.09 -18.55 -3.51
CA PRO A 220 -4.47 -18.34 -3.14
C PRO A 220 -5.41 -19.37 -3.78
N PRO A 221 -6.52 -19.73 -3.10
CA PRO A 221 -7.44 -20.75 -3.59
C PRO A 221 -8.23 -20.34 -4.84
N TRP A 222 -8.27 -19.05 -5.17
CA TRP A 222 -8.84 -18.52 -6.42
C TRP A 222 -7.87 -18.57 -7.61
N GLY A 223 -6.58 -18.83 -7.38
CA GLY A 223 -5.58 -19.09 -8.43
C GLY A 223 -5.43 -20.57 -8.80
N ARG A 224 -6.16 -21.46 -8.12
CA ARG A 224 -6.16 -22.90 -8.40
C ARG A 224 -7.40 -23.23 -9.23
N TYR A 225 -7.21 -23.83 -10.39
CA TYR A 225 -8.27 -24.23 -11.30
C TYR A 225 -8.24 -25.75 -11.53
N SER A 226 -9.41 -26.34 -11.82
CA SER A 226 -9.58 -27.77 -12.11
C SER A 226 -9.46 -28.06 -13.61
N ASP A 227 -9.52 -29.34 -13.98
CA ASP A 227 -9.49 -29.78 -15.39
C ASP A 227 -10.69 -29.26 -16.21
N ASP A 228 -11.79 -28.88 -15.55
CA ASP A 228 -12.98 -28.31 -16.21
C ASP A 228 -12.84 -26.81 -16.55
N VAL A 229 -11.71 -26.16 -16.24
CA VAL A 229 -11.54 -24.70 -16.42
C VAL A 229 -11.78 -24.24 -17.85
N GLU A 230 -11.51 -25.08 -18.85
CA GLU A 230 -11.78 -24.77 -20.26
C GLU A 230 -13.27 -24.57 -20.53
N LYS A 231 -14.13 -25.38 -19.91
CA LYS A 231 -15.59 -25.22 -20.02
C LYS A 231 -16.05 -23.90 -19.40
N TRP A 232 -15.41 -23.46 -18.31
CA TRP A 232 -15.69 -22.16 -17.71
C TRP A 232 -15.22 -21.01 -18.58
N VAL A 233 -14.09 -21.16 -19.27
CA VAL A 233 -13.62 -20.18 -20.27
C VAL A 233 -14.63 -20.08 -21.41
N GLU A 234 -15.08 -21.19 -21.97
CA GLU A 234 -16.11 -21.22 -23.03
C GLU A 234 -17.40 -20.56 -22.56
N GLU A 235 -17.87 -20.89 -21.35
CA GLU A 235 -19.05 -20.27 -20.74
C GLU A 235 -18.90 -18.74 -20.65
N LEU A 236 -17.78 -18.25 -20.10
CA LEU A 236 -17.53 -16.82 -19.91
C LEU A 236 -17.41 -16.06 -21.25
N LEU A 237 -16.84 -16.69 -22.28
CA LEU A 237 -16.73 -16.09 -23.62
C LEU A 237 -18.07 -15.97 -24.35
N LEU A 238 -19.05 -16.83 -24.00
CA LEU A 238 -20.39 -16.80 -24.60
C LEU A 238 -21.34 -15.83 -23.89
N LEU A 239 -20.98 -15.36 -22.68
CA LEU A 239 -21.77 -14.36 -21.98
C LEU A 239 -21.64 -12.97 -22.64
N PRO A 240 -22.68 -12.12 -22.53
CA PRO A 240 -22.60 -10.77 -23.05
C PRO A 240 -21.53 -9.96 -22.29
N PRO A 241 -21.05 -8.83 -22.85
CA PRO A 241 -20.01 -8.01 -22.22
C PRO A 241 -20.35 -7.51 -20.80
N ASP A 242 -21.63 -7.35 -20.47
CA ASP A 242 -22.14 -6.96 -19.15
C ASP A 242 -22.71 -8.15 -18.35
N GLY A 243 -22.51 -9.37 -18.85
CA GLY A 243 -22.99 -10.60 -18.26
C GLY A 243 -22.30 -10.94 -16.94
N SER A 244 -22.94 -11.81 -16.16
CA SER A 244 -22.37 -12.41 -14.97
C SER A 244 -22.52 -13.93 -15.04
N PRO A 245 -21.50 -14.70 -14.63
CA PRO A 245 -21.60 -16.14 -14.58
C PRO A 245 -22.65 -16.55 -13.55
N LYS A 246 -23.42 -17.59 -13.86
CA LYS A 246 -24.36 -18.17 -12.90
C LYS A 246 -23.57 -18.95 -11.83
N ASP A 247 -23.97 -18.75 -10.59
CA ASP A 247 -23.49 -19.45 -9.39
C ASP A 247 -22.02 -19.22 -9.01
N GLU A 248 -21.77 -18.23 -8.15
CA GLU A 248 -20.54 -18.11 -7.35
C GLU A 248 -20.56 -19.03 -6.09
N HIS A 249 -21.61 -19.86 -5.94
CA HIS A 249 -21.78 -20.84 -4.87
C HIS A 249 -21.56 -22.28 -5.39
N GLY A 250 -20.92 -23.13 -4.57
CA GLY A 250 -20.69 -24.55 -4.87
C GLY A 250 -19.67 -24.80 -5.99
N GLY A 251 -18.42 -25.18 -5.65
CA GLY A 251 -17.36 -25.57 -6.61
C GLY A 251 -16.84 -24.49 -7.59
N ARG A 252 -17.71 -23.57 -8.01
CA ARG A 252 -17.56 -22.49 -9.00
C ARG A 252 -17.19 -21.15 -8.37
N ARG A 253 -16.99 -21.12 -7.05
CA ARG A 253 -16.47 -19.93 -6.35
C ARG A 253 -15.19 -19.46 -7.04
N TRP A 254 -15.16 -18.16 -7.34
CA TRP A 254 -14.07 -17.50 -8.07
C TRP A 254 -13.87 -17.96 -9.52
N ILE A 255 -14.93 -18.40 -10.21
CA ILE A 255 -14.87 -18.80 -11.63
C ILE A 255 -14.13 -17.78 -12.50
N ARG A 256 -14.39 -16.47 -12.33
CA ARG A 256 -13.70 -15.40 -13.07
C ARG A 256 -12.18 -15.40 -12.81
N HIS A 257 -11.76 -15.56 -11.56
CA HIS A 257 -10.34 -15.55 -11.21
C HIS A 257 -9.65 -16.80 -11.76
N ARG A 258 -10.29 -17.96 -11.60
CA ARG A 258 -9.75 -19.26 -12.02
C ARG A 258 -9.62 -19.37 -13.54
N ALA A 259 -10.68 -19.05 -14.27
CA ALA A 259 -10.68 -19.03 -15.73
C ALA A 259 -9.72 -17.97 -16.28
N GLY A 260 -9.70 -16.78 -15.66
CA GLY A 260 -8.75 -15.73 -16.01
C GLY A 260 -7.30 -16.14 -15.81
N THR A 261 -6.98 -16.75 -14.67
CA THR A 261 -5.63 -17.24 -14.36
C THR A 261 -5.20 -18.31 -15.37
N TYR A 262 -6.10 -19.24 -15.71
CA TYR A 262 -5.83 -20.24 -16.75
C TYR A 262 -5.51 -19.58 -18.10
N LEU A 263 -6.33 -18.65 -18.59
CA LEU A 263 -6.09 -17.93 -19.85
C LEU A 263 -4.75 -17.20 -19.83
N VAL A 264 -4.44 -16.52 -18.74
CA VAL A 264 -3.18 -15.80 -18.56
C VAL A 264 -1.99 -16.77 -18.55
N ASP A 265 -2.08 -17.89 -17.84
CA ASP A 265 -1.01 -18.90 -17.81
C ASP A 265 -0.73 -19.47 -19.22
N GLN A 266 -1.78 -19.70 -20.02
CA GLN A 266 -1.60 -20.12 -21.42
C GLN A 266 -0.94 -19.03 -22.26
N ALA A 267 -1.38 -17.78 -22.13
CA ALA A 267 -0.79 -16.65 -22.85
C ALA A 267 0.68 -16.43 -22.45
N MET A 268 0.99 -16.47 -21.15
CA MET A 268 2.36 -16.33 -20.62
C MET A 268 3.31 -17.38 -21.21
N LYS A 269 2.89 -18.65 -21.23
CA LYS A 269 3.68 -19.75 -21.81
C LYS A 269 3.99 -19.53 -23.29
N ARG A 270 3.01 -19.04 -24.05
CA ARG A 270 3.13 -18.89 -25.51
C ARG A 270 3.87 -17.65 -25.93
N LEU A 271 3.64 -16.55 -25.23
CA LEU A 271 4.30 -15.28 -25.49
C LEU A 271 5.68 -15.21 -24.82
N ASN A 272 6.02 -16.18 -23.97
CA ASN A 272 7.22 -16.18 -23.13
C ASN A 272 7.36 -14.88 -22.34
N ARG A 273 6.27 -14.48 -21.68
CA ARG A 273 6.15 -13.23 -20.89
C ARG A 273 5.54 -13.51 -19.53
N THR A 274 5.89 -12.69 -18.56
CA THR A 274 5.33 -12.69 -17.21
C THR A 274 4.01 -11.92 -17.14
N ALA A 275 3.20 -12.16 -16.10
CA ALA A 275 1.98 -11.37 -15.86
C ALA A 275 2.27 -9.86 -15.77
N ALA A 276 3.40 -9.48 -15.16
CA ALA A 276 3.85 -8.10 -15.07
C ALA A 276 4.09 -7.48 -16.46
N GLU A 277 4.71 -8.21 -17.37
CA GLU A 277 4.94 -7.76 -18.74
C GLU A 277 3.65 -7.70 -19.56
N LEU A 278 2.65 -8.53 -19.23
CA LEU A 278 1.34 -8.55 -19.89
C LEU A 278 0.36 -7.49 -19.35
N VAL A 279 0.72 -6.74 -18.29
CA VAL A 279 -0.18 -5.77 -17.63
C VAL A 279 -0.78 -4.72 -18.58
N ALA A 280 -0.06 -4.37 -19.66
CA ALA A 280 -0.50 -3.39 -20.66
C ALA A 280 -0.98 -4.01 -21.98
N VAL A 281 -1.06 -5.34 -22.08
CA VAL A 281 -1.50 -6.04 -23.30
C VAL A 281 -3.03 -6.06 -23.37
N PRO A 282 -3.66 -5.73 -24.51
CA PRO A 282 -5.12 -5.80 -24.66
C PRO A 282 -5.70 -7.18 -24.32
N THR A 283 -6.93 -7.17 -23.78
CA THR A 283 -7.63 -8.39 -23.34
C THR A 283 -7.77 -9.38 -24.51
N GLU A 284 -8.10 -8.90 -25.69
CA GLU A 284 -8.30 -9.69 -26.91
C GLU A 284 -7.01 -10.40 -27.33
N GLU A 285 -5.86 -9.72 -27.22
CA GLU A 285 -4.56 -10.30 -27.54
C GLU A 285 -4.18 -11.41 -26.55
N ILE A 286 -4.46 -11.23 -25.26
CA ILE A 286 -4.22 -12.27 -24.24
C ILE A 286 -5.12 -13.48 -24.52
N VAL A 287 -6.41 -13.26 -24.78
CA VAL A 287 -7.35 -14.35 -25.09
C VAL A 287 -6.97 -15.06 -26.39
N GLN A 288 -6.59 -14.33 -27.43
CA GLN A 288 -6.14 -14.91 -28.70
C GLN A 288 -4.89 -15.74 -28.48
N ALA A 289 -3.87 -15.17 -27.81
CA ALA A 289 -2.63 -15.86 -27.51
C ALA A 289 -2.90 -17.14 -26.72
N ALA A 290 -3.81 -17.13 -25.74
CA ALA A 290 -4.16 -18.31 -24.94
C ALA A 290 -4.83 -19.45 -25.74
N ARG A 291 -5.49 -19.15 -26.88
CA ARG A 291 -6.38 -20.08 -27.59
C ARG A 291 -5.85 -20.68 -28.90
N LEU A 292 -4.79 -20.15 -29.48
CA LEU A 292 -4.15 -20.76 -30.68
C LEU A 292 -3.83 -22.26 -30.45
N SER A 293 -4.06 -23.16 -31.39
CA SER A 293 -3.52 -24.53 -31.21
C SER A 293 -1.99 -24.50 -31.42
N PRO A 294 -1.20 -25.31 -30.70
CA PRO A 294 0.22 -25.46 -30.98
C PRO A 294 0.49 -25.99 -32.39
#